data_AF-A0A2E9LMD2-F1
#
_entry.id   AF-A0A2E9LMD2-F1
#
_cell.length_a   1.000
_cell.length_b   1.000
_cell.length_c   1.000
_cell.angle_alpha   90.00
_cell.angle_beta   90.00
_cell.angle_gamma   90.00
#
_symmetry.space_group_name_H-M   'P 1'
#
loop_
_entity.id
_entity.type
_entity.pdbx_description
1 polymer ?
#
loop_
_entity_poly.entity_id
_entity_poly.type
_entity_poly.pdbx_seq_one_letter_code
_entity_poly.pdbx_strand_id
1 'polypeptide(L)'
;MREITKSTLSLSWAMSLFGISQVTKLVSAPGSQQKAQQASTQTFDAATQALGKHFDDMTGSLFQVADEMQRELVDLMMDSLTEEGGSGRMVNLPLDMAQQVMASLTAIPEGPDGVPVWREYRNKLEVFGFVKAVAATLDLPDEPPFQPLTDAVAKAYEQDQYSALWLIEGLGHYHGDTFYKEGRKLEGMLTDPSLDELADGSLTMLHAGIGMAIAQHLLKEVDHTSPRKQIRRQIEQFIDLCRLNSRPGYEGAALESLGLISRNGAFYEETRPLEMIRILGEELREIDEQVAGYFWHGAGRATYFVPINFVPVFGSIPHAIQMIQRDTPDDFAWRHAIAGLGWGVTMVNIRHPSIMANLLKQVGDQLSIDDSFANGIASGIMMRRDTTPAAPFIPSFYQYEPDPEDTELTQRWNDMVGEPCERALQDTYPVLKEHQRLGDIFRYGSLEDLVSSCKS
;
A
#
# COMPACT_ATOMS: atom_id res chain seq x y z
N MET A 1 5.15 21.18 22.94
CA MET A 1 3.82 21.38 22.32
C MET A 1 3.52 20.32 21.26
N ARG A 2 4.48 19.97 20.37
CA ARG A 2 4.43 18.75 19.52
C ARG A 2 4.01 17.49 20.29
N GLU A 3 4.61 17.26 21.46
CA GLU A 3 4.26 16.13 22.36
C GLU A 3 2.82 16.15 22.90
N ILE A 4 2.22 17.33 23.09
CA ILE A 4 0.83 17.45 23.59
C ILE A 4 -0.16 17.21 22.45
N THR A 5 0.13 17.72 21.24
CA THR A 5 -0.67 17.47 20.03
C THR A 5 -0.59 16.01 19.59
N LYS A 6 0.62 15.43 19.59
CA LYS A 6 0.87 13.99 19.36
C LYS A 6 0.12 13.13 20.36
N SER A 7 0.17 13.51 21.65
CA SER A 7 -0.57 12.82 22.70
C SER A 7 -2.09 12.98 22.61
N THR A 8 -2.63 13.97 21.88
CA THR A 8 -4.09 14.20 21.74
C THR A 8 -4.67 13.49 20.51
N LEU A 9 -3.90 13.39 19.42
CA LEU A 9 -4.25 12.58 18.24
C LEU A 9 -4.04 11.10 18.49
N SER A 10 -2.95 10.73 19.18
CA SER A 10 -2.80 9.37 19.69
C SER A 10 -3.89 9.04 20.69
N LEU A 11 -4.41 10.00 21.47
CA LEU A 11 -5.58 9.79 22.33
C LEU A 11 -6.85 9.55 21.52
N SER A 12 -7.13 10.27 20.44
CA SER A 12 -8.35 10.06 19.63
C SER A 12 -8.30 8.73 18.86
N TRP A 13 -7.14 8.36 18.31
CA TRP A 13 -6.92 7.05 17.69
C TRP A 13 -6.83 5.90 18.71
N ALA A 14 -6.17 6.12 19.86
CA ALA A 14 -6.11 5.13 20.94
C ALA A 14 -7.48 5.01 21.62
N MET A 15 -8.32 6.04 21.68
CA MET A 15 -9.69 5.88 22.15
C MET A 15 -10.57 5.13 21.15
N SER A 16 -10.19 5.09 19.87
CA SER A 16 -10.91 4.33 18.84
C SER A 16 -10.61 2.82 18.93
N LEU A 17 -9.37 2.44 19.28
CA LEU A 17 -8.94 1.03 19.48
C LEU A 17 -8.96 0.55 20.95
N PHE A 18 -8.67 1.44 21.91
CA PHE A 18 -8.59 1.16 23.37
C PHE A 18 -9.73 1.77 24.20
N GLY A 19 -10.68 2.50 23.59
CA GLY A 19 -11.80 3.15 24.30
C GLY A 19 -12.63 2.20 25.17
N ILE A 20 -12.60 0.90 24.87
CA ILE A 20 -13.35 -0.13 25.58
C ILE A 20 -12.88 -0.32 27.05
N SER A 21 -11.57 -0.19 27.34
CA SER A 21 -11.04 -0.49 28.69
C SER A 21 -10.83 0.74 29.59
N GLN A 22 -10.73 1.93 29.00
CA GLN A 22 -10.50 3.19 29.72
C GLN A 22 -11.82 3.90 30.08
N VAL A 23 -12.86 3.77 29.25
CA VAL A 23 -14.20 4.35 29.52
C VAL A 23 -14.84 3.70 30.75
N THR A 24 -14.66 2.39 30.96
CA THR A 24 -15.16 1.72 32.18
C THR A 24 -14.49 2.21 33.46
N LYS A 25 -13.25 2.74 33.40
CA LYS A 25 -12.55 3.32 34.56
C LYS A 25 -12.90 4.79 34.78
N LEU A 26 -13.12 5.56 33.71
CA LEU A 26 -13.43 7.00 33.77
C LEU A 26 -14.89 7.30 34.18
N VAL A 27 -15.82 6.38 33.93
CA VAL A 27 -17.24 6.50 34.34
C VAL A 27 -17.44 6.38 35.88
N SER A 28 -16.37 6.16 36.65
CA SER A 28 -16.41 6.06 38.11
C SER A 28 -16.18 7.38 38.87
N ALA A 29 -16.00 8.53 38.20
CA ALA A 29 -15.70 9.82 38.85
C ALA A 29 -16.80 10.87 38.60
N PRO A 30 -17.45 11.43 39.65
CA PRO A 30 -18.50 12.43 39.49
C PRO A 30 -17.96 13.87 39.52
N GLY A 31 -18.36 14.71 38.55
CA GLY A 31 -18.10 16.16 38.61
C GLY A 31 -18.41 16.99 37.35
N SER A 32 -19.70 17.36 37.18
CA SER A 32 -20.26 18.54 36.49
C SER A 32 -19.57 19.17 35.26
N GLN A 33 -19.91 18.68 34.05
CA GLN A 33 -20.13 19.49 32.83
C GLN A 33 -21.14 18.81 31.88
N GLN A 34 -22.34 18.53 32.41
CA GLN A 34 -23.23 17.47 31.92
C GLN A 34 -23.79 17.60 30.50
N LYS A 35 -24.03 18.78 29.91
CA LYS A 35 -24.74 18.84 28.60
C LYS A 35 -23.84 18.84 27.36
N ALA A 36 -22.67 19.45 27.42
CA ALA A 36 -21.67 19.37 26.34
C ALA A 36 -20.89 18.05 26.40
N GLN A 37 -20.63 17.52 27.61
CA GLN A 37 -20.06 16.18 27.78
C GLN A 37 -21.03 15.09 27.35
N GLN A 38 -22.34 15.17 27.62
CA GLN A 38 -23.25 14.08 27.20
C GLN A 38 -23.34 13.91 25.69
N ALA A 39 -23.40 15.00 24.92
CA ALA A 39 -23.43 14.93 23.46
C ALA A 39 -22.11 14.40 22.88
N SER A 40 -20.97 14.81 23.44
CA SER A 40 -19.67 14.28 23.02
C SER A 40 -19.52 12.81 23.42
N THR A 41 -19.83 12.44 24.66
CA THR A 41 -19.70 11.06 25.17
C THR A 41 -20.60 10.09 24.41
N GLN A 42 -21.83 10.47 24.05
CA GLN A 42 -22.71 9.63 23.23
C GLN A 42 -22.16 9.42 21.81
N THR A 43 -21.58 10.45 21.21
CA THR A 43 -20.93 10.36 19.89
C THR A 43 -19.68 9.47 19.95
N PHE A 44 -18.89 9.57 21.03
CA PHE A 44 -17.73 8.71 21.27
C PHE A 44 -18.12 7.25 21.55
N ASP A 45 -19.16 7.01 22.35
CA ASP A 45 -19.65 5.66 22.66
C ASP A 45 -20.20 4.95 21.41
N ALA A 46 -20.92 5.66 20.54
CA ALA A 46 -21.43 5.12 19.29
C ALA A 46 -20.30 4.73 18.31
N ALA A 47 -19.31 5.62 18.12
CA ALA A 47 -18.14 5.33 17.30
C ALA A 47 -17.32 4.15 17.87
N THR A 48 -17.17 4.06 19.19
CA THR A 48 -16.47 2.97 19.88
C THR A 48 -17.20 1.64 19.72
N GLN A 49 -18.54 1.62 19.79
CA GLN A 49 -19.34 0.41 19.58
C GLN A 49 -19.31 -0.05 18.12
N ALA A 50 -19.29 0.88 17.16
CA ALA A 50 -19.15 0.56 15.75
C ALA A 50 -17.78 -0.07 15.46
N LEU A 51 -16.71 0.47 16.06
CA LEU A 51 -15.36 -0.09 15.96
C LEU A 51 -15.25 -1.46 16.65
N GLY A 52 -15.72 -1.63 17.89
CA GLY A 52 -15.63 -2.90 18.62
C GLY A 52 -16.26 -4.08 17.86
N LYS A 53 -17.47 -3.91 17.34
CA LYS A 53 -18.17 -4.95 16.55
C LYS A 53 -17.40 -5.41 15.31
N HIS A 54 -16.54 -4.55 14.77
CA HIS A 54 -15.76 -4.80 13.56
C HIS A 54 -14.29 -5.12 13.85
N PHE A 55 -13.87 -5.38 15.10
CA PHE A 55 -12.47 -5.67 15.45
C PHE A 55 -12.26 -6.81 16.47
N ASP A 56 -13.33 -7.42 16.99
CA ASP A 56 -13.30 -8.48 18.02
C ASP A 56 -12.47 -9.75 17.69
N ASP A 57 -12.11 -9.99 16.42
CA ASP A 57 -11.36 -11.19 15.98
C ASP A 57 -9.85 -10.98 15.77
N MET A 58 -9.32 -9.77 15.98
CA MET A 58 -7.89 -9.51 15.79
C MET A 58 -7.08 -10.20 16.91
N THR A 59 -5.97 -10.89 16.59
CA THR A 59 -5.21 -11.68 17.59
C THR A 59 -4.28 -10.81 18.45
N GLY A 60 -3.92 -11.30 19.64
CA GLY A 60 -3.09 -10.60 20.64
C GLY A 60 -1.73 -10.08 20.15
N SER A 61 -1.10 -10.73 19.16
CA SER A 61 0.18 -10.30 18.59
C SER A 61 0.03 -9.15 17.58
N LEU A 62 -1.06 -9.15 16.80
CA LEU A 62 -1.45 -8.04 15.92
C LEU A 62 -1.74 -6.76 16.71
N PHE A 63 -2.22 -6.88 17.96
CA PHE A 63 -2.50 -5.72 18.82
C PHE A 63 -1.25 -4.96 19.30
N GLN A 64 -0.14 -5.65 19.59
CA GLN A 64 1.11 -4.97 20.01
C GLN A 64 1.78 -4.27 18.84
N VAL A 65 1.79 -4.95 17.68
CA VAL A 65 2.26 -4.39 16.41
C VAL A 65 1.39 -3.21 15.98
N ALA A 66 0.07 -3.27 16.21
CA ALA A 66 -0.84 -2.16 15.97
C ALA A 66 -0.59 -0.94 16.88
N ASP A 67 -0.12 -1.10 18.13
CA ASP A 67 0.17 0.04 19.04
C ASP A 67 1.42 0.82 18.60
N GLU A 68 2.48 0.12 18.17
CA GLU A 68 3.68 0.74 17.59
C GLU A 68 3.36 1.38 16.23
N MET A 69 2.60 0.67 15.38
CA MET A 69 2.10 1.19 14.10
C MET A 69 1.20 2.40 14.28
N GLN A 70 0.37 2.44 15.32
CA GLN A 70 -0.51 3.57 15.60
C GLN A 70 0.31 4.83 15.92
N ARG A 71 1.40 4.70 16.67
CA ARG A 71 2.28 5.84 16.98
C ARG A 71 2.96 6.37 15.74
N GLU A 72 3.47 5.48 14.89
CA GLU A 72 4.08 5.85 13.60
C GLU A 72 3.06 6.45 12.62
N LEU A 73 1.86 5.89 12.51
CA LEU A 73 0.80 6.42 11.65
C LEU A 73 0.30 7.79 12.12
N VAL A 74 0.21 8.02 13.43
CA VAL A 74 -0.14 9.33 13.99
C VAL A 74 0.96 10.36 13.70
N ASP A 75 2.23 9.97 13.81
CA ASP A 75 3.36 10.84 13.47
C ASP A 75 3.35 11.20 11.99
N LEU A 76 3.23 10.21 11.11
CA LEU A 76 3.16 10.41 9.66
C LEU A 76 1.91 11.21 9.23
N MET A 77 0.77 10.98 9.87
CA MET A 77 -0.46 11.75 9.62
C MET A 77 -0.28 13.22 10.00
N MET A 78 0.41 13.50 11.11
CA MET A 78 0.70 14.87 11.51
C MET A 78 1.62 15.57 10.54
N ASP A 79 2.66 14.89 10.10
CA ASP A 79 3.59 15.44 9.11
C ASP A 79 2.87 15.70 7.78
N SER A 80 2.04 14.75 7.30
CA SER A 80 1.22 14.90 6.10
C SER A 80 0.21 16.05 6.16
N LEU A 81 -0.50 16.22 7.29
CA LEU A 81 -1.45 17.32 7.48
C LEU A 81 -0.76 18.69 7.55
N THR A 82 0.48 18.75 8.04
CA THR A 82 1.24 20.01 8.08
C THR A 82 1.77 20.42 6.71
N GLU A 83 1.94 19.49 5.78
CA GLU A 83 2.41 19.76 4.43
C GLU A 83 1.31 20.25 3.48
N GLU A 84 0.06 19.80 3.64
CA GLU A 84 -1.06 20.28 2.83
C GLU A 84 -1.51 21.71 3.20
N GLY A 85 -0.98 22.28 4.29
CA GLY A 85 -1.33 23.60 4.81
C GLY A 85 -0.14 24.55 4.91
N GLY A 86 0.27 25.14 3.77
CA GLY A 86 1.32 26.15 3.73
C GLY A 86 1.01 27.42 4.55
N SER A 87 1.44 27.46 5.81
CA SER A 87 2.08 28.58 6.51
C SER A 87 2.43 28.11 7.92
N GLY A 88 3.58 28.51 8.46
CA GLY A 88 4.08 28.14 9.80
C GLY A 88 3.20 28.63 10.96
N ARG A 89 1.98 28.12 11.05
CA ARG A 89 1.03 28.36 12.12
C ARG A 89 0.81 27.01 12.79
N MET A 90 1.29 26.89 14.03
CA MET A 90 1.14 25.73 14.90
C MET A 90 -0.24 25.09 14.71
N VAL A 91 -0.27 23.87 14.17
CA VAL A 91 -1.46 23.02 14.20
C VAL A 91 -1.57 22.50 15.63
N ASN A 92 -2.17 23.31 16.50
CA ASN A 92 -3.08 22.73 17.47
C ASN A 92 -4.27 22.27 16.63
N LEU A 93 -4.54 20.97 16.55
CA LEU A 93 -5.78 20.50 15.94
C LEU A 93 -6.93 21.20 16.69
N PRO A 94 -7.71 22.10 16.07
CA PRO A 94 -8.82 22.72 16.77
C PRO A 94 -9.81 21.62 17.14
N LEU A 95 -10.43 21.71 18.32
CA LEU A 95 -11.48 20.80 18.76
C LEU A 95 -12.55 20.58 17.67
N ASP A 96 -12.78 21.60 16.84
CA ASP A 96 -13.71 21.60 15.72
C ASP A 96 -13.33 20.59 14.60
N MET A 97 -12.04 20.42 14.27
CA MET A 97 -11.60 19.40 13.31
C MET A 97 -11.76 17.98 13.87
N ALA A 98 -11.44 17.79 15.16
CA ALA A 98 -11.64 16.50 15.83
C ALA A 98 -13.13 16.15 15.89
N GLN A 99 -13.98 17.13 16.21
CA GLN A 99 -15.44 16.97 16.17
C GLN A 99 -15.96 16.68 14.77
N GLN A 100 -15.36 17.28 13.73
CA GLN A 100 -15.75 17.04 12.34
C GLN A 100 -15.37 15.63 11.87
N VAL A 101 -14.15 15.15 12.19
CA VAL A 101 -13.76 13.76 11.94
C VAL A 101 -14.69 12.79 12.67
N MET A 102 -15.02 13.07 13.94
CA MET A 102 -15.94 12.24 14.71
C MET A 102 -17.37 12.25 14.15
N ALA A 103 -17.90 13.41 13.81
CA ALA A 103 -19.23 13.55 13.22
C ALA A 103 -19.31 12.82 11.87
N SER A 104 -18.24 12.85 11.08
CA SER A 104 -18.16 12.11 9.83
C SER A 104 -17.99 10.60 10.02
N LEU A 105 -17.28 10.13 11.06
CA LEU A 105 -17.24 8.71 11.42
C LEU A 105 -18.63 8.19 11.81
N THR A 106 -19.41 8.99 12.53
CA THR A 106 -20.81 8.67 12.84
C THR A 106 -21.75 8.83 11.64
N ALA A 107 -21.30 9.48 10.56
CA ALA A 107 -22.06 9.61 9.32
C ALA A 107 -21.83 8.43 8.36
N ILE A 108 -20.87 7.54 8.65
CA ILE A 108 -20.75 6.27 7.93
C ILE A 108 -22.03 5.47 8.22
N PRO A 109 -22.82 5.11 7.19
CA PRO A 109 -24.11 4.46 7.39
C PRO A 109 -23.97 3.20 8.25
N GLU A 110 -24.79 3.08 9.30
CA GLU A 110 -24.98 1.81 9.99
C GLU A 110 -25.80 0.88 9.07
N GLY A 111 -25.17 -0.18 8.55
CA GLY A 111 -25.85 -1.12 7.65
C GLY A 111 -24.96 -1.65 6.53
N PRO A 112 -25.56 -2.27 5.49
CA PRO A 112 -24.83 -2.90 4.38
C PRO A 112 -23.83 -1.98 3.68
N ASP A 113 -24.11 -0.68 3.59
CA ASP A 113 -23.28 0.31 2.89
C ASP A 113 -22.02 0.73 3.68
N GLY A 114 -22.03 0.60 5.02
CA GLY A 114 -20.87 0.91 5.86
C GLY A 114 -19.87 -0.24 6.00
N VAL A 115 -20.31 -1.49 5.75
CA VAL A 115 -19.48 -2.69 5.90
C VAL A 115 -18.24 -2.67 4.98
N PRO A 116 -18.33 -2.30 3.69
CA PRO A 116 -17.16 -2.26 2.82
C PRO A 116 -16.08 -1.28 3.31
N VAL A 117 -16.48 -0.12 3.83
CA VAL A 117 -15.56 0.94 4.30
C VAL A 117 -14.73 0.46 5.50
N TRP A 118 -15.39 -0.08 6.52
CA TRP A 118 -14.70 -0.59 7.70
C TRP A 118 -13.83 -1.81 7.39
N ARG A 119 -14.30 -2.66 6.47
CA ARG A 119 -13.55 -3.83 6.04
C ARG A 119 -12.30 -3.45 5.26
N GLU A 120 -12.38 -2.43 4.41
CA GLU A 120 -11.21 -1.89 3.72
C GLU A 120 -10.15 -1.38 4.71
N TYR A 121 -10.58 -0.59 5.69
CA TYR A 121 -9.69 -0.10 6.75
C TYR A 121 -9.00 -1.25 7.50
N ARG A 122 -9.76 -2.29 7.88
CA ARG A 122 -9.21 -3.51 8.50
C ARG A 122 -8.19 -4.20 7.57
N ASN A 123 -8.51 -4.38 6.30
CA ASN A 123 -7.60 -5.04 5.34
C ASN A 123 -6.27 -4.25 5.21
N LYS A 124 -6.32 -2.91 5.17
CA LYS A 124 -5.10 -2.09 5.12
C LYS A 124 -4.21 -2.28 6.35
N LEU A 125 -4.80 -2.29 7.54
CA LEU A 125 -4.06 -2.51 8.79
C LEU A 125 -3.42 -3.91 8.83
N GLU A 126 -4.15 -4.94 8.41
CA GLU A 126 -3.67 -6.32 8.34
C GLU A 126 -2.45 -6.44 7.41
N VAL A 127 -2.55 -5.87 6.19
CA VAL A 127 -1.45 -5.88 5.21
C VAL A 127 -0.22 -5.13 5.71
N PHE A 128 -0.40 -3.94 6.28
CA PHE A 128 0.70 -3.15 6.82
C PHE A 128 1.42 -3.87 7.97
N GLY A 129 0.67 -4.64 8.77
CA GLY A 129 1.21 -5.52 9.80
C GLY A 129 2.08 -6.64 9.24
N PHE A 130 1.64 -7.34 8.19
CA PHE A 130 2.41 -8.44 7.59
C PHE A 130 3.77 -8.01 7.05
N VAL A 131 3.84 -6.86 6.38
CA VAL A 131 5.10 -6.38 5.79
C VAL A 131 6.09 -5.94 6.89
N LYS A 132 5.64 -5.16 7.87
CA LYS A 132 6.52 -4.64 8.93
C LYS A 132 6.95 -5.69 9.94
N ALA A 133 6.09 -6.66 10.26
CA ALA A 133 6.36 -7.65 11.29
C ALA A 133 7.00 -8.94 10.74
N VAL A 134 7.61 -8.92 9.55
CA VAL A 134 8.14 -10.14 8.89
C VAL A 134 9.16 -10.88 9.75
N ALA A 135 10.10 -10.16 10.39
CA ALA A 135 11.12 -10.77 11.23
C ALA A 135 10.50 -11.45 12.46
N ALA A 136 9.56 -10.77 13.13
CA ALA A 136 8.84 -11.34 14.26
C ALA A 136 7.92 -12.51 13.86
N THR A 137 7.27 -12.44 12.69
CA THR A 137 6.33 -13.45 12.21
C THR A 137 7.05 -14.73 11.79
N LEU A 138 8.23 -14.62 11.20
CA LEU A 138 9.01 -15.75 10.67
C LEU A 138 10.15 -16.19 11.58
N ASP A 139 10.25 -15.60 12.78
CA ASP A 139 11.31 -15.85 13.77
C ASP A 139 12.71 -15.68 13.16
N LEU A 140 12.94 -14.52 12.53
CA LEU A 140 14.21 -14.17 11.89
C LEU A 140 15.08 -13.36 12.85
N PRO A 141 16.40 -13.57 12.85
CA PRO A 141 17.31 -12.85 13.74
C PRO A 141 17.53 -11.40 13.27
N ASP A 142 17.56 -10.44 14.19
CA ASP A 142 17.83 -9.03 13.83
C ASP A 142 19.31 -8.73 13.53
N GLU A 143 20.20 -9.63 14.00
CA GLU A 143 21.66 -9.57 13.90
C GLU A 143 22.24 -10.86 13.32
N PRO A 144 23.44 -10.84 12.73
CA PRO A 144 24.09 -12.05 12.22
C PRO A 144 24.29 -13.14 13.30
N PRO A 145 24.23 -14.43 12.94
CA PRO A 145 24.08 -14.95 11.59
C PRO A 145 22.63 -14.94 11.10
N PHE A 146 22.41 -14.43 9.88
CA PHE A 146 21.10 -14.44 9.24
C PHE A 146 20.74 -15.81 8.68
N GLN A 147 19.43 -16.12 8.67
CA GLN A 147 18.92 -17.37 8.13
C GLN A 147 19.00 -17.39 6.59
N PRO A 148 19.25 -18.55 5.93
CA PRO A 148 19.14 -18.66 4.47
C PRO A 148 17.76 -18.21 3.95
N LEU A 149 17.77 -17.41 2.87
CA LEU A 149 16.55 -16.86 2.27
C LEU A 149 15.58 -17.96 1.82
N THR A 150 16.09 -19.08 1.30
CA THR A 150 15.30 -20.24 0.87
C THR A 150 14.42 -20.78 2.01
N ASP A 151 14.99 -20.88 3.21
CA ASP A 151 14.29 -21.41 4.38
C ASP A 151 13.24 -20.40 4.89
N ALA A 152 13.58 -19.11 4.85
CA ALA A 152 12.65 -18.04 5.22
C ALA A 152 11.45 -17.97 4.26
N VAL A 153 11.67 -18.13 2.96
CA VAL A 153 10.62 -18.21 1.94
C VAL A 153 9.73 -19.44 2.15
N ALA A 154 10.32 -20.60 2.49
CA ALA A 154 9.54 -21.79 2.83
C ALA A 154 8.60 -21.53 4.03
N LYS A 155 9.12 -20.92 5.11
CA LYS A 155 8.30 -20.52 6.28
C LYS A 155 7.18 -19.54 5.91
N ALA A 156 7.41 -18.61 4.99
CA ALA A 156 6.38 -17.68 4.53
C ALA A 156 5.24 -18.40 3.78
N TYR A 157 5.54 -19.44 3.01
CA TYR A 157 4.53 -20.26 2.33
C TYR A 157 3.79 -21.25 3.23
N GLU A 158 4.31 -21.53 4.43
CA GLU A 158 3.57 -22.27 5.47
C GLU A 158 2.44 -21.43 6.10
N GLN A 159 2.48 -20.11 5.93
CA GLN A 159 1.38 -19.22 6.34
C GLN A 159 0.19 -19.32 5.37
N ASP A 160 -0.89 -18.62 5.69
CA ASP A 160 -2.05 -18.60 4.81
C ASP A 160 -1.73 -17.93 3.45
N GLN A 161 -2.46 -18.34 2.41
CA GLN A 161 -2.22 -17.89 1.03
C GLN A 161 -2.43 -16.38 0.81
N TYR A 162 -3.15 -15.70 1.71
CA TYR A 162 -3.35 -14.25 1.60
C TYR A 162 -2.14 -13.50 2.16
N SER A 163 -1.66 -13.88 3.36
CA SER A 163 -0.51 -13.26 4.03
C SER A 163 0.83 -13.59 3.38
N ALA A 164 0.99 -14.79 2.82
CA ALA A 164 2.25 -15.26 2.22
C ALA A 164 2.87 -14.25 1.24
N LEU A 165 2.05 -13.62 0.40
CA LEU A 165 2.49 -12.60 -0.55
C LEU A 165 3.20 -11.41 0.11
N TRP A 166 2.59 -10.88 1.17
CA TRP A 166 3.09 -9.70 1.88
C TRP A 166 4.32 -10.05 2.71
N LEU A 167 4.35 -11.27 3.27
CA LEU A 167 5.51 -11.79 3.98
C LEU A 167 6.72 -11.98 3.04
N ILE A 168 6.50 -12.47 1.81
CA ILE A 168 7.57 -12.60 0.82
C ILE A 168 8.10 -11.22 0.39
N GLU A 169 7.24 -10.21 0.27
CA GLU A 169 7.66 -8.83 0.01
C GLU A 169 8.53 -8.29 1.14
N GLY A 170 8.05 -8.43 2.39
CA GLY A 170 8.80 -8.05 3.58
C GLY A 170 10.12 -8.81 3.71
N LEU A 171 10.16 -10.10 3.31
CA LEU A 171 11.37 -10.91 3.29
C LEU A 171 12.40 -10.38 2.30
N GLY A 172 11.96 -9.95 1.12
CA GLY A 172 12.85 -9.33 0.14
C GLY A 172 13.49 -8.06 0.72
N HIS A 173 12.70 -7.23 1.40
CA HIS A 173 13.19 -6.01 2.06
C HIS A 173 14.18 -6.32 3.19
N TYR A 174 13.81 -7.22 4.11
CA TYR A 174 14.65 -7.69 5.19
C TYR A 174 15.97 -8.29 4.67
N HIS A 175 15.91 -9.13 3.62
CA HIS A 175 17.09 -9.74 3.00
C HIS A 175 18.00 -8.69 2.37
N GLY A 176 17.44 -7.72 1.65
CA GLY A 176 18.19 -6.58 1.12
C GLY A 176 18.90 -5.79 2.22
N ASP A 177 18.21 -5.54 3.34
CA ASP A 177 18.77 -4.85 4.51
C ASP A 177 19.94 -5.59 5.14
N THR A 178 19.97 -6.93 5.10
CA THR A 178 21.09 -7.70 5.67
C THR A 178 22.42 -7.40 4.97
N PHE A 179 22.41 -7.16 3.64
CA PHE A 179 23.61 -6.78 2.90
C PHE A 179 24.20 -5.45 3.38
N TYR A 180 23.34 -4.48 3.68
CA TYR A 180 23.77 -3.18 4.22
C TYR A 180 24.30 -3.31 5.65
N LYS A 181 23.61 -4.08 6.52
CA LYS A 181 24.04 -4.33 7.91
C LYS A 181 25.40 -5.03 7.99
N GLU A 182 25.66 -5.99 7.11
CA GLU A 182 26.92 -6.74 7.07
C GLU A 182 28.04 -6.00 6.31
N GLY A 183 27.75 -4.85 5.68
CA GLY A 183 28.71 -4.15 4.82
C GLY A 183 29.16 -4.97 3.61
N ARG A 184 28.29 -5.84 3.11
CA ARG A 184 28.55 -6.71 1.96
C ARG A 184 28.52 -5.93 0.65
N LYS A 185 29.10 -6.52 -0.39
CA LYS A 185 28.94 -6.00 -1.75
C LYS A 185 27.49 -6.17 -2.18
N LEU A 186 26.88 -5.10 -2.69
CA LEU A 186 25.47 -5.03 -3.08
C LEU A 186 25.19 -5.72 -4.44
N GLU A 187 25.61 -6.97 -4.56
CA GLU A 187 25.45 -7.80 -5.76
C GLU A 187 25.00 -9.22 -5.38
N GLY A 188 24.36 -9.92 -6.31
CA GLY A 188 23.96 -11.31 -6.09
C GLY A 188 22.77 -11.49 -5.14
N MET A 189 22.02 -10.43 -4.78
CA MET A 189 21.00 -10.54 -3.73
C MET A 189 19.90 -11.57 -4.06
N LEU A 190 19.50 -11.69 -5.34
CA LEU A 190 18.65 -12.78 -5.86
C LEU A 190 19.27 -13.53 -7.05
N THR A 191 20.43 -13.10 -7.53
CA THR A 191 21.13 -13.71 -8.67
C THR A 191 22.26 -14.64 -8.27
N ASP A 192 22.54 -14.81 -6.96
CA ASP A 192 23.50 -15.78 -6.47
C ASP A 192 23.02 -17.22 -6.76
N PRO A 193 23.88 -18.11 -7.32
CA PRO A 193 23.51 -19.50 -7.63
C PRO A 193 23.03 -20.33 -6.43
N SER A 194 23.38 -19.96 -5.20
CA SER A 194 22.86 -20.61 -3.99
C SER A 194 21.35 -20.44 -3.81
N LEU A 195 20.74 -19.51 -4.55
CA LEU A 195 19.32 -19.21 -4.51
C LEU A 195 18.55 -19.88 -5.66
N ASP A 196 19.17 -20.74 -6.46
CA ASP A 196 18.50 -21.41 -7.61
C ASP A 196 17.27 -22.24 -7.17
N GLU A 197 17.23 -22.69 -5.91
CA GLU A 197 16.11 -23.45 -5.33
C GLU A 197 14.97 -22.57 -4.79
N LEU A 198 15.04 -21.24 -4.93
CA LEU A 198 13.92 -20.36 -4.56
C LEU A 198 12.66 -20.74 -5.36
N ALA A 199 11.52 -20.80 -4.66
CA ALA A 199 10.23 -21.03 -5.30
C ALA A 199 9.93 -19.91 -6.31
N ASP A 200 9.65 -20.27 -7.57
CA ASP A 200 9.42 -19.30 -8.65
C ASP A 200 8.34 -18.25 -8.33
N GLY A 201 7.27 -18.64 -7.64
CA GLY A 201 6.18 -17.75 -7.25
C GLY A 201 6.59 -16.68 -6.22
N SER A 202 7.76 -16.82 -5.58
CA SER A 202 8.25 -15.84 -4.61
C SER A 202 8.98 -14.68 -5.28
N LEU A 203 9.46 -14.88 -6.51
CA LEU A 203 10.42 -13.99 -7.14
C LEU A 203 9.84 -12.58 -7.33
N THR A 204 8.61 -12.45 -7.81
CA THR A 204 7.99 -11.14 -8.04
C THR A 204 8.03 -10.25 -6.78
N MET A 205 7.62 -10.79 -5.62
CA MET A 205 7.58 -10.03 -4.38
C MET A 205 8.95 -9.88 -3.70
N LEU A 206 9.84 -10.86 -3.84
CA LEU A 206 11.23 -10.72 -3.37
C LEU A 206 11.94 -9.57 -4.08
N HIS A 207 11.73 -9.42 -5.39
CA HIS A 207 12.31 -8.33 -6.17
C HIS A 207 11.75 -6.97 -5.75
N ALA A 208 10.43 -6.88 -5.52
CA ALA A 208 9.82 -5.67 -4.94
C ALA A 208 10.43 -5.33 -3.56
N GLY A 209 10.56 -6.33 -2.68
CA GLY A 209 11.20 -6.16 -1.37
C GLY A 209 12.63 -5.60 -1.44
N ILE A 210 13.47 -6.19 -2.30
CA ILE A 210 14.86 -5.74 -2.45
C ILE A 210 14.94 -4.35 -3.09
N GLY A 211 14.07 -4.06 -4.07
CA GLY A 211 13.94 -2.72 -4.63
C GLY A 211 13.63 -1.69 -3.55
N MET A 212 12.73 -2.01 -2.61
CA MET A 212 12.44 -1.15 -1.46
C MET A 212 13.67 -0.93 -0.57
N ALA A 213 14.45 -1.97 -0.27
CA ALA A 213 15.64 -1.85 0.57
C ALA A 213 16.69 -0.94 -0.11
N ILE A 214 16.97 -1.17 -1.39
CA ILE A 214 17.91 -0.35 -2.17
C ILE A 214 17.45 1.11 -2.21
N ALA A 215 16.19 1.36 -2.58
CA ALA A 215 15.63 2.71 -2.63
C ALA A 215 15.70 3.41 -1.27
N GLN A 216 15.35 2.71 -0.19
CA GLN A 216 15.39 3.23 1.17
C GLN A 216 16.79 3.70 1.56
N HIS A 217 17.84 2.92 1.28
CA HIS A 217 19.21 3.31 1.65
C HIS A 217 19.76 4.42 0.76
N LEU A 218 19.50 4.40 -0.55
CA LEU A 218 20.00 5.45 -1.46
C LEU A 218 19.30 6.79 -1.25
N LEU A 219 17.99 6.78 -0.99
CA LEU A 219 17.23 8.00 -0.83
C LEU A 219 17.41 8.65 0.56
N LYS A 220 17.97 7.95 1.56
CA LYS A 220 18.41 8.60 2.82
C LYS A 220 19.54 9.61 2.63
N GLU A 221 20.27 9.52 1.52
CA GLU A 221 21.44 10.36 1.23
C GLU A 221 21.10 11.65 0.46
N VAL A 222 19.83 11.85 0.10
CA VAL A 222 19.35 13.00 -0.67
C VAL A 222 17.95 13.43 -0.22
N ASP A 223 17.64 14.70 -0.42
CA ASP A 223 16.32 15.29 -0.19
C ASP A 223 15.89 16.18 -1.37
N HIS A 224 14.69 16.76 -1.28
CA HIS A 224 14.15 17.70 -2.27
C HIS A 224 15.01 18.98 -2.48
N THR A 225 15.90 19.32 -1.54
CA THR A 225 16.78 20.50 -1.62
C THR A 225 18.17 20.17 -2.20
N SER A 226 18.49 18.88 -2.28
CA SER A 226 19.77 18.38 -2.75
C SER A 226 19.99 18.77 -4.22
N PRO A 227 21.25 18.99 -4.65
CA PRO A 227 21.54 19.33 -6.04
C PRO A 227 21.02 18.25 -6.99
N ARG A 228 20.35 18.63 -8.08
CA ARG A 228 19.76 17.69 -9.06
C ARG A 228 20.75 16.64 -9.57
N LYS A 229 22.02 17.03 -9.77
CA LYS A 229 23.10 16.10 -10.16
C LYS A 229 23.33 14.98 -9.14
N GLN A 230 23.20 15.27 -7.83
CA GLN A 230 23.34 14.26 -6.78
C GLN A 230 22.13 13.33 -6.75
N ILE A 231 20.92 13.87 -6.88
CA ILE A 231 19.68 13.08 -6.97
C ILE A 231 19.75 12.14 -8.18
N ARG A 232 20.12 12.67 -9.36
CA ARG A 232 20.32 11.89 -10.58
C ARG A 232 21.28 10.72 -10.40
N ARG A 233 22.41 10.96 -9.71
CA ARG A 233 23.39 9.90 -9.40
C ARG A 233 22.79 8.79 -8.54
N GLN A 234 21.94 9.13 -7.55
CA GLN A 234 21.27 8.12 -6.72
C GLN A 234 20.24 7.33 -7.55
N ILE A 235 19.52 7.98 -8.46
CA ILE A 235 18.58 7.30 -9.37
C ILE A 235 19.32 6.33 -10.29
N GLU A 236 20.41 6.77 -10.93
CA GLU A 236 21.24 5.91 -11.79
C GLU A 236 21.78 4.71 -11.01
N GLN A 237 22.29 4.94 -9.79
CA GLN A 237 22.75 3.88 -8.90
C GLN A 237 21.63 2.91 -8.48
N PHE A 238 20.42 3.42 -8.22
CA PHE A 238 19.25 2.60 -7.91
C PHE A 238 18.92 1.66 -9.07
N ILE A 239 18.86 2.19 -10.30
CA ILE A 239 18.56 1.42 -11.52
C ILE A 239 19.63 0.33 -11.72
N ASP A 240 20.90 0.67 -11.60
CA ASP A 240 22.01 -0.26 -11.78
C ASP A 240 21.97 -1.40 -10.74
N LEU A 241 21.68 -1.08 -9.48
CA LEU A 241 21.56 -2.09 -8.42
C LEU A 241 20.33 -2.98 -8.60
N CYS A 242 19.19 -2.44 -9.03
CA CYS A 242 18.02 -3.25 -9.36
C CYS A 242 18.34 -4.22 -10.50
N ARG A 243 18.98 -3.76 -11.58
CA ARG A 243 19.40 -4.60 -12.72
C ARG A 243 20.38 -5.69 -12.31
N LEU A 244 21.38 -5.34 -11.52
CA LEU A 244 22.43 -6.26 -11.07
C LEU A 244 21.90 -7.40 -10.19
N ASN A 245 20.85 -7.11 -9.42
CA ASN A 245 20.30 -8.03 -8.43
C ASN A 245 19.01 -8.72 -8.89
N SER A 246 18.49 -8.40 -10.08
CA SER A 246 17.25 -8.98 -10.59
C SER A 246 17.48 -10.18 -11.50
N ARG A 247 16.65 -11.21 -11.33
CA ARG A 247 16.51 -12.31 -12.29
C ARG A 247 15.77 -11.83 -13.54
N PRO A 248 16.04 -12.43 -14.72
CA PRO A 248 15.32 -12.12 -15.94
C PRO A 248 13.79 -12.16 -15.74
N GLY A 249 13.13 -11.10 -16.18
CA GLY A 249 11.68 -10.99 -16.11
C GLY A 249 11.09 -10.51 -14.80
N TYR A 250 11.89 -10.12 -13.79
CA TYR A 250 11.37 -9.59 -12.52
C TYR A 250 11.88 -8.18 -12.17
N GLU A 251 12.77 -7.60 -13.00
CA GLU A 251 13.37 -6.26 -12.77
C GLU A 251 12.34 -5.16 -12.52
N GLY A 252 11.22 -5.17 -13.27
CA GLY A 252 10.17 -4.16 -13.13
C GLY A 252 9.58 -4.08 -11.72
N ALA A 253 9.48 -5.21 -11.00
CA ALA A 253 9.02 -5.22 -9.61
C ALA A 253 10.00 -4.51 -8.67
N ALA A 254 11.31 -4.68 -8.89
CA ALA A 254 12.33 -3.96 -8.12
C ALA A 254 12.31 -2.45 -8.45
N LEU A 255 12.24 -2.09 -9.72
CA LEU A 255 12.23 -0.69 -10.16
C LEU A 255 11.00 0.09 -9.67
N GLU A 256 9.83 -0.56 -9.63
CA GLU A 256 8.57 0.03 -9.12
C GLU A 256 8.74 0.59 -7.70
N SER A 257 9.57 -0.09 -6.90
CA SER A 257 9.73 0.19 -5.47
C SER A 257 10.29 1.57 -5.16
N LEU A 258 10.95 2.22 -6.12
CA LEU A 258 11.37 3.61 -5.96
C LEU A 258 10.17 4.53 -5.73
N GLY A 259 9.08 4.33 -6.46
CA GLY A 259 7.83 5.08 -6.30
C GLY A 259 7.18 4.82 -4.95
N LEU A 260 7.22 3.57 -4.48
CA LEU A 260 6.69 3.18 -3.17
C LEU A 260 7.40 3.92 -2.03
N ILE A 261 8.73 3.84 -2.02
CA ILE A 261 9.56 4.44 -0.96
C ILE A 261 9.47 5.97 -0.97
N SER A 262 9.50 6.57 -2.17
CA SER A 262 9.48 8.04 -2.31
C SER A 262 8.19 8.67 -1.81
N ARG A 263 7.05 7.97 -1.93
CA ARG A 263 5.73 8.44 -1.50
C ARG A 263 5.51 8.36 0.00
N ASN A 264 6.07 7.34 0.65
CA ASN A 264 5.73 7.03 2.04
C ASN A 264 6.38 8.00 3.04
N GLY A 265 7.39 8.77 2.65
CA GLY A 265 7.94 9.87 3.46
C GLY A 265 8.73 9.44 4.71
N ALA A 266 8.53 8.21 5.21
CA ALA A 266 9.04 7.70 6.48
C ALA A 266 10.56 7.60 6.60
N PHE A 267 11.29 7.82 5.50
CA PHE A 267 12.75 7.69 5.45
C PHE A 267 13.47 9.04 5.36
N TYR A 268 12.72 10.13 5.42
CA TYR A 268 13.25 11.48 5.24
C TYR A 268 12.94 12.34 6.46
N GLU A 269 13.97 12.88 7.11
CA GLU A 269 13.76 13.73 8.30
C GLU A 269 13.21 15.12 7.93
N GLU A 270 13.72 15.74 6.85
CA GLU A 270 13.37 17.12 6.45
C GLU A 270 12.75 17.23 5.04
N THR A 271 12.47 16.11 4.36
CA THR A 271 12.00 16.14 2.96
C THR A 271 10.50 16.30 2.85
N ARG A 272 10.06 17.11 1.87
CA ARG A 272 8.68 17.15 1.39
C ARG A 272 8.43 16.04 0.37
N PRO A 273 7.72 14.94 0.70
CA PRO A 273 7.54 13.81 -0.20
C PRO A 273 6.89 14.18 -1.54
N LEU A 274 5.97 15.16 -1.53
CA LEU A 274 5.33 15.67 -2.75
C LEU A 274 6.33 16.33 -3.71
N GLU A 275 7.27 17.13 -3.18
CA GLU A 275 8.30 17.75 -4.01
C GLU A 275 9.30 16.70 -4.51
N MET A 276 9.68 15.75 -3.65
CA MET A 276 10.62 14.69 -4.00
C MET A 276 10.09 13.79 -5.12
N ILE A 277 8.81 13.40 -5.09
CA ILE A 277 8.22 12.58 -6.16
C ILE A 277 8.25 13.28 -7.51
N ARG A 278 7.96 14.58 -7.53
CA ARG A 278 8.02 15.37 -8.77
C ARG A 278 9.44 15.45 -9.31
N ILE A 279 10.41 15.71 -8.43
CA ILE A 279 11.83 15.74 -8.77
C ILE A 279 12.29 14.41 -9.37
N LEU A 280 11.97 13.30 -8.70
CA LEU A 280 12.35 11.96 -9.16
C LEU A 280 11.66 11.61 -10.49
N GLY A 281 10.38 11.91 -10.64
CA GLY A 281 9.63 11.68 -11.88
C GLY A 281 10.17 12.48 -13.07
N GLU A 282 10.58 13.74 -12.85
CA GLU A 282 11.24 14.58 -13.86
C GLU A 282 12.57 13.98 -14.30
N GLU A 283 13.46 13.67 -13.34
CA GLU A 283 14.79 13.13 -13.64
C GLU A 283 14.70 11.75 -14.31
N LEU A 284 13.82 10.87 -13.84
CA LEU A 284 13.62 9.54 -14.41
C LEU A 284 13.18 9.60 -15.86
N ARG A 285 12.30 10.54 -16.23
CA ARG A 285 11.86 10.69 -17.61
C ARG A 285 13.00 11.07 -18.56
N GLU A 286 14.00 11.81 -18.06
CA GLU A 286 15.20 12.14 -18.83
C GLU A 286 16.24 11.01 -18.87
N ILE A 287 16.22 10.09 -17.90
CA ILE A 287 17.15 8.96 -17.82
C ILE A 287 16.64 7.78 -18.64
N ASP A 288 15.42 7.32 -18.33
CA ASP A 288 14.81 6.12 -18.88
C ASP A 288 13.28 6.20 -18.70
N GLU A 289 12.55 6.47 -19.80
CA GLU A 289 11.09 6.63 -19.79
C GLU A 289 10.37 5.36 -19.30
N GLN A 290 10.94 4.17 -19.53
CA GLN A 290 10.34 2.93 -19.05
C GLN A 290 10.43 2.84 -17.52
N VAL A 291 11.57 3.23 -16.94
CA VAL A 291 11.74 3.30 -15.48
C VAL A 291 10.84 4.36 -14.86
N ALA A 292 10.64 5.50 -15.55
CA ALA A 292 9.67 6.50 -15.11
C ALA A 292 8.25 5.91 -15.01
N GLY A 293 7.88 5.00 -15.91
CA GLY A 293 6.61 4.27 -15.86
C GLY A 293 6.47 3.39 -14.60
N TYR A 294 7.49 2.58 -14.29
CA TYR A 294 7.52 1.77 -13.06
C TYR A 294 7.43 2.66 -11.80
N PHE A 295 8.17 3.76 -11.78
CA PHE A 295 8.15 4.71 -10.66
C PHE A 295 6.76 5.29 -10.42
N TRP A 296 6.08 5.79 -11.45
CA TRP A 296 4.74 6.37 -11.26
C TRP A 296 3.70 5.32 -10.87
N HIS A 297 3.83 4.08 -11.36
CA HIS A 297 3.01 2.97 -10.90
C HIS A 297 3.21 2.72 -9.40
N GLY A 298 4.45 2.61 -8.92
CA GLY A 298 4.74 2.48 -7.49
C GLY A 298 4.23 3.65 -6.66
N ALA A 299 4.40 4.89 -7.12
CA ALA A 299 3.90 6.08 -6.43
C ALA A 299 2.37 6.08 -6.31
N GLY A 300 1.67 5.64 -7.35
CA GLY A 300 0.23 5.42 -7.35
C GLY A 300 -0.20 4.36 -6.34
N ARG A 301 0.46 3.20 -6.36
CA ARG A 301 0.23 2.12 -5.39
C ARG A 301 0.44 2.58 -3.96
N ALA A 302 1.52 3.29 -3.66
CA ALA A 302 1.79 3.81 -2.32
C ALA A 302 0.80 4.90 -1.89
N THR A 303 0.17 5.63 -2.81
CA THR A 303 -0.87 6.59 -2.45
C THR A 303 -2.02 5.91 -1.69
N TYR A 304 -2.35 4.65 -2.02
CA TYR A 304 -3.35 3.87 -1.28
C TYR A 304 -3.03 3.69 0.21
N PHE A 305 -1.73 3.71 0.54
CA PHE A 305 -1.18 3.49 1.87
C PHE A 305 -0.67 4.79 2.54
N VAL A 306 -0.94 5.97 1.99
CA VAL A 306 -0.67 7.22 2.71
C VAL A 306 -1.61 7.28 3.94
N PRO A 307 -1.12 7.63 5.14
CA PRO A 307 -1.90 7.57 6.38
C PRO A 307 -3.27 8.27 6.31
N ILE A 308 -3.36 9.41 5.60
CA ILE A 308 -4.65 10.12 5.45
C ILE A 308 -5.70 9.28 4.72
N ASN A 309 -5.28 8.38 3.83
CA ASN A 309 -6.14 7.46 3.08
C ASN A 309 -6.53 6.21 3.89
N PHE A 310 -6.01 6.05 5.11
CA PHE A 310 -6.54 5.05 6.05
C PHE A 310 -7.81 5.56 6.73
N VAL A 311 -8.00 6.88 6.86
CA VAL A 311 -9.13 7.43 7.60
C VAL A 311 -10.40 7.31 6.73
N PRO A 312 -11.41 6.53 7.17
CA PRO A 312 -12.63 6.29 6.40
C PRO A 312 -13.35 7.58 5.94
N VAL A 313 -13.28 8.63 6.76
CA VAL A 313 -13.97 9.91 6.56
C VAL A 313 -13.49 10.68 5.32
N PHE A 314 -12.21 10.57 4.97
CA PHE A 314 -11.68 11.27 3.81
C PHE A 314 -12.03 10.55 2.49
N GLY A 315 -12.57 9.32 2.57
CA GLY A 315 -12.77 8.47 1.42
C GLY A 315 -11.44 7.89 0.97
N SER A 316 -11.08 6.72 1.50
CA SER A 316 -9.79 6.03 1.30
C SER A 316 -9.28 6.06 -0.15
N ILE A 317 -10.14 5.69 -1.11
CA ILE A 317 -9.78 5.56 -2.52
C ILE A 317 -10.17 6.81 -3.33
N PRO A 318 -11.37 7.41 -3.18
CA PRO A 318 -11.67 8.67 -3.86
C PRO A 318 -10.66 9.79 -3.55
N HIS A 319 -10.19 9.89 -2.31
CA HIS A 319 -9.15 10.84 -1.93
C HIS A 319 -7.79 10.47 -2.55
N ALA A 320 -7.42 9.18 -2.59
CA ALA A 320 -6.22 8.73 -3.28
C ALA A 320 -6.23 9.13 -4.77
N ILE A 321 -7.38 9.02 -5.45
CA ILE A 321 -7.53 9.47 -6.84
C ILE A 321 -7.29 10.98 -6.94
N GLN A 322 -7.90 11.79 -6.07
CA GLN A 322 -7.70 13.25 -6.05
C GLN A 322 -6.24 13.64 -5.79
N MET A 323 -5.57 12.93 -4.88
CA MET A 323 -4.13 13.13 -4.62
C MET A 323 -3.31 12.82 -5.86
N ILE A 324 -3.56 11.70 -6.54
CA ILE A 324 -2.86 11.37 -7.78
C ILE A 324 -3.10 12.46 -8.83
N GLN A 325 -4.34 12.93 -9.01
CA GLN A 325 -4.68 13.98 -9.98
C GLN A 325 -3.89 15.26 -9.74
N ARG A 326 -3.70 15.63 -8.47
CA ARG A 326 -2.95 16.82 -8.07
C ARG A 326 -1.45 16.66 -8.30
N ASP A 327 -0.92 15.47 -8.06
CA ASP A 327 0.51 15.25 -7.91
C ASP A 327 1.20 14.81 -9.21
N THR A 328 0.45 14.18 -10.13
CA THR A 328 1.00 13.74 -11.43
C THR A 328 1.12 14.91 -12.40
N PRO A 329 2.27 15.09 -13.08
CA PRO A 329 2.51 16.24 -13.97
C PRO A 329 1.76 16.18 -15.31
N ASP A 330 1.38 14.98 -15.78
CA ASP A 330 0.76 14.77 -17.08
C ASP A 330 0.03 13.41 -17.18
N ASP A 331 -0.58 13.15 -18.35
CA ASP A 331 -1.33 11.93 -18.64
C ASP A 331 -0.47 10.65 -18.53
N PHE A 332 0.83 10.75 -18.84
CA PHE A 332 1.76 9.62 -18.73
C PHE A 332 1.87 9.18 -17.26
N ALA A 333 2.19 10.12 -16.37
CA ALA A 333 2.28 9.86 -14.94
C ALA A 333 0.93 9.45 -14.33
N TRP A 334 -0.15 10.11 -14.76
CA TRP A 334 -1.52 9.81 -14.35
C TRP A 334 -1.89 8.34 -14.59
N ARG A 335 -1.75 7.84 -15.83
CA ARG A 335 -2.15 6.47 -16.18
C ARG A 335 -1.35 5.41 -15.42
N HIS A 336 -0.04 5.62 -15.28
CA HIS A 336 0.80 4.72 -14.50
C HIS A 336 0.39 4.71 -13.03
N ALA A 337 0.17 5.88 -12.43
CA ALA A 337 -0.23 5.98 -11.04
C ALA A 337 -1.64 5.40 -10.77
N ILE A 338 -2.59 5.60 -11.68
CA ILE A 338 -3.93 5.01 -11.55
C ILE A 338 -3.90 3.48 -11.73
N ALA A 339 -3.06 2.95 -12.62
CA ALA A 339 -2.81 1.51 -12.68
C ALA A 339 -2.22 1.00 -11.36
N GLY A 340 -1.23 1.69 -10.80
CA GLY A 340 -0.66 1.36 -9.48
C GLY A 340 -1.70 1.38 -8.36
N LEU A 341 -2.61 2.37 -8.36
CA LEU A 341 -3.72 2.42 -7.41
C LEU A 341 -4.68 1.22 -7.58
N GLY A 342 -5.05 0.88 -8.82
CA GLY A 342 -5.91 -0.27 -9.12
C GLY A 342 -5.29 -1.59 -8.65
N TRP A 343 -3.98 -1.74 -8.82
CA TRP A 343 -3.21 -2.85 -8.26
C TRP A 343 -3.33 -2.87 -6.72
N GLY A 344 -3.05 -1.74 -6.05
CA GLY A 344 -3.06 -1.64 -4.59
C GLY A 344 -4.40 -2.00 -3.98
N VAL A 345 -5.48 -1.43 -4.53
CA VAL A 345 -6.85 -1.69 -4.09
C VAL A 345 -7.20 -3.17 -4.28
N THR A 346 -6.87 -3.76 -5.43
CA THR A 346 -7.15 -5.18 -5.73
C THR A 346 -6.44 -6.09 -4.75
N MET A 347 -5.14 -5.89 -4.56
CA MET A 347 -4.28 -6.78 -3.79
C MET A 347 -4.64 -6.85 -2.32
N VAL A 348 -5.04 -5.71 -1.75
CA VAL A 348 -5.47 -5.59 -0.35
C VAL A 348 -6.88 -6.16 -0.18
N ASN A 349 -7.78 -5.91 -1.13
CA ASN A 349 -9.20 -6.21 -0.95
C ASN A 349 -9.71 -7.46 -1.68
N ILE A 350 -8.82 -8.26 -2.28
CA ILE A 350 -9.18 -9.44 -3.11
C ILE A 350 -10.11 -10.44 -2.41
N ARG A 351 -10.01 -10.61 -1.08
CA ARG A 351 -10.91 -11.50 -0.30
C ARG A 351 -12.34 -10.97 -0.20
N HIS A 352 -12.56 -9.70 -0.54
CA HIS A 352 -13.77 -8.94 -0.28
C HIS A 352 -14.16 -8.08 -1.49
N PRO A 353 -14.56 -8.70 -2.62
CA PRO A 353 -14.86 -8.00 -3.88
C PRO A 353 -15.94 -6.92 -3.74
N SER A 354 -16.82 -7.00 -2.73
CA SER A 354 -17.79 -5.96 -2.40
C SER A 354 -17.16 -4.58 -2.15
N ILE A 355 -15.89 -4.51 -1.73
CA ILE A 355 -15.16 -3.25 -1.55
C ILE A 355 -14.87 -2.59 -2.90
N MET A 356 -14.40 -3.38 -3.88
CA MET A 356 -14.20 -2.91 -5.24
C MET A 356 -15.53 -2.53 -5.90
N ALA A 357 -16.60 -3.32 -5.68
CA ALA A 357 -17.92 -2.99 -6.22
C ALA A 357 -18.45 -1.66 -5.67
N ASN A 358 -18.32 -1.44 -4.35
CA ASN A 358 -18.66 -0.17 -3.73
C ASN A 358 -17.83 1.00 -4.28
N LEU A 359 -16.54 0.79 -4.56
CA LEU A 359 -15.70 1.80 -5.22
C LEU A 359 -16.22 2.16 -6.62
N LEU A 360 -16.47 1.16 -7.46
CA LEU A 360 -16.94 1.37 -8.84
C LEU A 360 -18.31 2.06 -8.87
N LYS A 361 -19.15 1.83 -7.86
CA LYS A 361 -20.39 2.58 -7.69
C LYS A 361 -20.16 4.07 -7.42
N GLN A 362 -19.13 4.42 -6.63
CA GLN A 362 -18.87 5.80 -6.23
C GLN A 362 -18.10 6.61 -7.27
N VAL A 363 -17.08 6.01 -7.91
CA VAL A 363 -16.13 6.72 -8.78
C VAL A 363 -15.86 5.99 -10.11
N GLY A 364 -16.69 5.01 -10.48
CA GLY A 364 -16.51 4.22 -11.70
C GLY A 364 -16.41 5.07 -12.96
N ASP A 365 -17.22 6.12 -13.11
CA ASP A 365 -17.17 7.01 -14.28
C ASP A 365 -15.82 7.73 -14.44
N GLN A 366 -15.20 8.10 -13.31
CA GLN A 366 -13.89 8.74 -13.32
C GLN A 366 -12.78 7.75 -13.69
N LEU A 367 -12.94 6.48 -13.28
CA LEU A 367 -11.97 5.43 -13.51
C LEU A 367 -12.14 4.74 -14.87
N SER A 368 -13.28 4.89 -15.53
CA SER A 368 -13.57 4.30 -16.85
C SER A 368 -13.20 5.20 -18.04
N ILE A 369 -12.50 6.32 -17.79
CA ILE A 369 -12.06 7.25 -18.85
C ILE A 369 -11.07 6.55 -19.80
N ASP A 370 -10.20 5.70 -19.26
CA ASP A 370 -9.33 4.80 -19.99
C ASP A 370 -9.17 3.47 -19.23
N ASP A 371 -8.34 2.57 -19.76
CA ASP A 371 -8.15 1.23 -19.21
C ASP A 371 -7.09 1.17 -18.09
N SER A 372 -6.52 2.29 -17.65
CA SER A 372 -5.40 2.28 -16.69
C SER A 372 -5.74 1.62 -15.35
N PHE A 373 -6.91 1.91 -14.78
CA PHE A 373 -7.32 1.29 -13.52
C PHE A 373 -7.56 -0.21 -13.67
N ALA A 374 -8.23 -0.62 -14.75
CA ALA A 374 -8.49 -2.03 -15.09
C ALA A 374 -7.18 -2.80 -15.37
N ASN A 375 -6.20 -2.14 -16.01
CA ASN A 375 -4.85 -2.66 -16.21
C ASN A 375 -4.18 -2.99 -14.86
N GLY A 376 -4.25 -2.08 -13.90
CA GLY A 376 -3.78 -2.31 -12.53
C GLY A 376 -4.42 -3.51 -11.84
N ILE A 377 -5.75 -3.65 -11.97
CA ILE A 377 -6.50 -4.79 -11.44
C ILE A 377 -6.04 -6.11 -12.08
N ALA A 378 -5.92 -6.12 -13.41
CA ALA A 378 -5.42 -7.26 -14.18
C ALA A 378 -3.98 -7.64 -13.79
N SER A 379 -3.08 -6.67 -13.65
CA SER A 379 -1.71 -6.89 -13.19
C SER A 379 -1.66 -7.48 -11.78
N GLY A 380 -2.49 -6.97 -10.87
CA GLY A 380 -2.62 -7.50 -9.51
C GLY A 380 -3.09 -8.96 -9.48
N ILE A 381 -4.09 -9.33 -10.28
CA ILE A 381 -4.60 -10.70 -10.30
C ILE A 381 -3.57 -11.68 -10.91
N MET A 382 -2.84 -11.29 -11.96
CA MET A 382 -1.76 -12.10 -12.53
C MET A 382 -0.66 -12.37 -11.51
N MET A 383 -0.29 -11.35 -10.73
CA MET A 383 0.72 -11.53 -9.70
C MET A 383 0.22 -12.42 -8.55
N ARG A 384 -1.04 -12.29 -8.13
CA ARG A 384 -1.64 -13.24 -7.17
C ARG A 384 -1.61 -14.66 -7.69
N ARG A 385 -1.92 -14.85 -8.98
CA ARG A 385 -1.82 -16.16 -9.63
C ARG A 385 -0.38 -16.69 -9.62
N ASP A 386 0.61 -15.85 -9.83
CA ASP A 386 2.03 -16.24 -9.77
C ASP A 386 2.47 -16.65 -8.37
N THR A 387 2.02 -15.91 -7.34
CA THR A 387 2.49 -16.09 -5.96
C THR A 387 1.74 -17.20 -5.23
N THR A 388 0.42 -17.23 -5.33
CA THR A 388 -0.46 -18.20 -4.65
C THR A 388 -1.52 -18.76 -5.61
N PRO A 389 -1.11 -19.58 -6.59
CA PRO A 389 -1.98 -19.99 -7.71
C PRO A 389 -3.25 -20.73 -7.31
N ALA A 390 -3.22 -21.43 -6.17
CA ALA A 390 -4.34 -22.20 -5.64
C ALA A 390 -5.26 -21.41 -4.70
N ALA A 391 -5.06 -20.10 -4.56
CA ALA A 391 -5.84 -19.29 -3.64
C ALA A 391 -7.31 -19.17 -4.07
N PRO A 392 -8.28 -19.58 -3.24
CA PRO A 392 -9.70 -19.56 -3.61
C PRO A 392 -10.24 -18.15 -3.82
N PHE A 393 -9.64 -17.15 -3.17
CA PHE A 393 -10.04 -15.75 -3.33
C PHE A 393 -9.70 -15.17 -4.72
N ILE A 394 -8.85 -15.82 -5.52
CA ILE A 394 -8.57 -15.37 -6.90
C ILE A 394 -9.82 -15.50 -7.78
N PRO A 395 -10.40 -16.70 -7.99
CA PRO A 395 -11.65 -16.84 -8.74
C PRO A 395 -12.83 -16.14 -8.06
N SER A 396 -12.94 -16.21 -6.72
CA SER A 396 -14.03 -15.52 -6.01
C SER A 396 -14.00 -14.01 -6.19
N PHE A 397 -12.85 -13.41 -6.47
CA PHE A 397 -12.77 -11.98 -6.76
C PHE A 397 -13.37 -11.66 -8.12
N TYR A 398 -12.79 -12.11 -9.24
CA TYR A 398 -13.23 -11.66 -10.56
C TYR A 398 -14.58 -12.25 -11.01
N GLN A 399 -14.99 -13.38 -10.44
CA GLN A 399 -16.30 -14.00 -10.67
C GLN A 399 -17.40 -13.47 -9.74
N TYR A 400 -17.09 -12.47 -8.92
CA TYR A 400 -18.10 -11.83 -8.08
C TYR A 400 -19.18 -11.18 -8.95
N GLU A 401 -20.44 -11.40 -8.58
CA GLU A 401 -21.59 -10.76 -9.21
C GLU A 401 -22.11 -9.67 -8.26
N PRO A 402 -22.05 -8.38 -8.65
CA PRO A 402 -22.77 -7.32 -7.94
C PRO A 402 -24.27 -7.58 -7.90
N ASP A 403 -25.01 -6.74 -7.17
CA ASP A 403 -26.46 -6.82 -7.13
C ASP A 403 -27.05 -6.78 -8.57
N PRO A 404 -27.76 -7.84 -9.01
CA PRO A 404 -28.28 -7.90 -10.37
C PRO A 404 -29.36 -6.83 -10.66
N GLU A 405 -29.93 -6.21 -9.62
CA GLU A 405 -30.83 -5.06 -9.77
C GLU A 405 -30.08 -3.76 -10.12
N ASP A 406 -28.79 -3.68 -9.80
CA ASP A 406 -27.90 -2.57 -10.15
C ASP A 406 -27.17 -2.87 -11.48
N THR A 407 -27.91 -2.72 -12.59
CA THR A 407 -27.43 -3.06 -13.94
C THR A 407 -26.20 -2.25 -14.35
N GLU A 408 -26.10 -1.01 -13.87
CA GLU A 408 -24.96 -0.12 -14.15
C GLU A 408 -23.69 -0.63 -13.44
N LEU A 409 -23.79 -0.96 -12.14
CA LEU A 409 -22.67 -1.53 -11.41
C LEU A 409 -22.25 -2.89 -11.99
N THR A 410 -23.19 -3.71 -12.41
CA THR A 410 -22.92 -5.01 -13.06
C THR A 410 -22.12 -4.82 -14.35
N GLN A 411 -22.52 -3.88 -15.21
CA GLN A 411 -21.79 -3.57 -16.44
C GLN A 411 -20.37 -3.05 -16.13
N ARG A 412 -20.24 -2.08 -15.23
CA ARG A 412 -18.92 -1.53 -14.81
C ARG A 412 -18.02 -2.62 -14.25
N TRP A 413 -18.56 -3.54 -13.46
CA TRP A 413 -17.81 -4.67 -12.92
C TRP A 413 -17.25 -5.57 -14.03
N ASN A 414 -18.07 -5.94 -15.00
CA ASN A 414 -17.63 -6.76 -16.12
C ASN A 414 -16.53 -6.08 -16.93
N ASP A 415 -16.72 -4.79 -17.25
CA ASP A 415 -15.80 -4.02 -18.10
C ASP A 415 -14.45 -3.75 -17.41
N MET A 416 -14.45 -3.55 -16.09
CA MET A 416 -13.26 -3.09 -15.36
C MET A 416 -12.58 -4.16 -14.50
N VAL A 417 -13.30 -5.21 -14.12
CA VAL A 417 -12.80 -6.27 -13.21
C VAL A 417 -12.94 -7.65 -13.85
N GLY A 418 -14.17 -8.08 -14.14
CA GLY A 418 -14.47 -9.45 -14.56
C GLY A 418 -13.70 -9.87 -15.82
N GLU A 419 -14.01 -9.23 -16.96
CA GLU A 419 -13.40 -9.58 -18.25
C GLU A 419 -11.90 -9.25 -18.32
N PRO A 420 -11.40 -8.11 -17.80
CA PRO A 420 -9.96 -7.85 -17.74
C PRO A 420 -9.19 -8.89 -16.94
N CYS A 421 -9.67 -9.29 -15.75
CA CYS A 421 -9.01 -10.32 -14.96
C CYS A 421 -9.04 -11.68 -15.64
N GLU A 422 -10.17 -12.08 -16.23
CA GLU A 422 -10.29 -13.37 -16.91
C GLU A 422 -9.31 -13.47 -18.08
N ARG A 423 -9.29 -12.46 -18.96
CA ARG A 423 -8.32 -12.38 -20.07
C ARG A 423 -6.88 -12.36 -19.57
N ALA A 424 -6.59 -11.60 -18.51
CA ALA A 424 -5.25 -11.52 -17.96
C ALA A 424 -4.76 -12.88 -17.45
N LEU A 425 -5.62 -13.68 -16.81
CA LEU A 425 -5.26 -15.00 -16.29
C LEU A 425 -5.19 -16.09 -17.38
N GLN A 426 -6.06 -16.02 -18.40
CA GLN A 426 -6.15 -17.04 -19.45
C GLN A 426 -5.16 -16.80 -20.59
N ASP A 427 -5.02 -15.54 -21.04
CA ASP A 427 -4.33 -15.22 -22.29
C ASP A 427 -3.01 -14.48 -22.07
N THR A 428 -2.92 -13.65 -21.03
CA THR A 428 -1.74 -12.81 -20.78
C THR A 428 -0.70 -13.49 -19.89
N TYR A 429 -1.08 -13.90 -18.68
CA TYR A 429 -0.17 -14.45 -17.68
C TYR A 429 0.68 -15.63 -18.19
N PRO A 430 0.10 -16.66 -18.86
CA PRO A 430 0.91 -17.78 -19.35
C PRO A 430 2.01 -17.35 -20.32
N VAL A 431 1.70 -16.41 -21.23
CA VAL A 431 2.67 -15.90 -22.20
C VAL A 431 3.75 -15.09 -21.51
N LEU A 432 3.39 -14.18 -20.60
CA LEU A 432 4.39 -13.37 -19.89
C LEU A 432 5.30 -14.23 -19.01
N LYS A 433 4.76 -15.29 -18.39
CA LYS A 433 5.56 -16.24 -17.60
C LYS A 433 6.55 -17.00 -18.49
N GLU A 434 6.08 -17.55 -19.60
CA GLU A 434 6.90 -18.31 -20.55
C GLU A 434 8.05 -17.47 -21.11
N HIS A 435 7.79 -16.20 -21.43
CA HIS A 435 8.77 -15.30 -22.04
C HIS A 435 9.59 -14.48 -21.03
N GLN A 436 9.47 -14.74 -19.72
CA GLN A 436 10.16 -13.98 -18.67
C GLN A 436 9.90 -12.48 -18.76
N ARG A 437 8.62 -12.08 -18.84
CA ARG A 437 8.16 -10.68 -18.97
C ARG A 437 7.22 -10.24 -17.84
N LEU A 438 7.10 -11.01 -16.76
CA LEU A 438 6.19 -10.66 -15.65
C LEU A 438 6.48 -9.29 -15.02
N GLY A 439 7.73 -8.84 -15.04
CA GLY A 439 8.13 -7.53 -14.53
C GLY A 439 7.48 -6.37 -15.27
N ASP A 440 7.05 -6.54 -16.53
CA ASP A 440 6.40 -5.48 -17.30
C ASP A 440 5.00 -5.12 -16.79
N ILE A 441 4.36 -5.96 -15.96
CA ILE A 441 3.02 -5.68 -15.43
C ILE A 441 3.05 -4.63 -14.30
N PHE A 442 4.25 -4.22 -13.86
CA PHE A 442 4.48 -3.20 -12.82
C PHE A 442 4.47 -1.77 -13.37
N ARG A 443 3.99 -1.58 -14.60
CA ARG A 443 3.74 -0.29 -15.23
C ARG A 443 2.50 -0.41 -16.10
N TYR A 444 1.85 0.72 -16.36
CA TYR A 444 0.76 0.76 -17.31
C TYR A 444 1.28 0.51 -18.75
N GLY A 445 0.54 -0.30 -19.50
CA GLY A 445 0.78 -0.57 -20.91
C GLY A 445 -0.25 -1.55 -21.48
N SER A 446 -0.46 -1.53 -22.79
CA SER A 446 -1.36 -2.47 -23.46
C SER A 446 -0.88 -3.91 -23.24
N LEU A 447 -1.67 -4.69 -22.49
CA LEU A 447 -1.38 -6.11 -22.24
C LEU A 447 -1.43 -6.93 -23.54
N GLU A 448 -2.27 -6.54 -24.49
CA GLU A 448 -2.36 -7.16 -25.80
C GLU A 448 -1.10 -6.92 -26.64
N ASP A 449 -0.59 -5.69 -26.66
CA ASP A 449 0.66 -5.37 -27.37
C ASP A 449 1.84 -6.06 -26.71
N LEU A 450 1.86 -6.14 -25.37
CA LEU A 450 2.89 -6.84 -24.63
C LEU A 450 2.93 -8.33 -24.99
N VAL A 451 1.77 -9.00 -25.01
CA VAL A 451 1.64 -10.40 -25.45
C VAL A 451 2.04 -10.57 -26.91
N SER A 452 1.63 -9.65 -27.78
CA SER A 452 1.97 -9.68 -29.21
C SER A 452 3.47 -9.57 -29.44
N SER A 453 4.17 -8.72 -28.67
CA SER A 453 5.62 -8.56 -28.74
C SER A 453 6.42 -9.79 -28.29
N CYS A 454 5.81 -10.72 -27.55
CA CYS A 454 6.44 -11.98 -27.15
C CYS A 454 6.36 -13.04 -28.26
N LYS A 455 5.35 -12.94 -29.13
CA LYS A 455 5.06 -13.91 -30.20
C LYS A 455 5.76 -13.58 -31.53
N SER A 456 6.23 -12.34 -31.68
CA SER A 456 7.03 -11.86 -32.82
C SER A 456 8.51 -12.17 -32.64
#